data_AF-A0A7V4BL64-F1
#
_entry.id   AF-A0A7V4BL64-F1
#
_cell.length_a   1.000
_cell.length_b   1.000
_cell.length_c   1.000
_cell.angle_alpha   90.00
_cell.angle_beta   90.00
_cell.angle_gamma   90.00
#
_symmetry.space_group_name_H-M   'P 1'
#
loop_
_entity.id
_entity.type
_entity.pdbx_description
1 polymer ?
#
loop_
_entity_poly.entity_id
_entity_poly.type
_entity_poly.pdbx_seq_one_letter_code
_entity_poly.pdbx_strand_id
1 'polypeptide(L)'
;MVLMWIKENLKGQTVHYRKGDVYIVSEIGVNKAKKSLEQKGLLKTIDFIPIDEIFSPFLFGDTEEMLIVRTGGIGDIIALSTIGEYCKNNEIRFVTGELMVPVFDWWTNQNIYVKSLEEPLFRGIYNASKFSILSKKIKRYMAEGLIESGEKLNWYYVFFGALGINKIQEKWLKPQLIQYRIPGQSNIDRNSK
;
A
#
# COMPACT_ATOMS: atom_id res chain seq x y z
N MET A 1 -3.24 -4.83 -9.80
CA MET A 1 -2.73 -3.42 -9.75
C MET A 1 -1.56 -3.26 -10.71
N VAL A 2 -1.37 -2.07 -11.30
CA VAL A 2 -0.37 -1.83 -12.36
C VAL A 2 0.45 -0.56 -12.05
N LEU A 3 1.74 -0.59 -12.36
CA LEU A 3 2.60 0.59 -12.36
C LEU A 3 2.48 1.32 -13.70
N MET A 4 2.13 2.60 -13.64
CA MET A 4 2.13 3.51 -14.79
C MET A 4 3.42 4.35 -14.74
N TRP A 5 4.33 4.13 -15.67
CA TRP A 5 5.62 4.81 -15.75
C TRP A 5 5.65 5.84 -16.88
N ILE A 6 5.88 7.11 -16.54
CA ILE A 6 5.98 8.20 -17.51
C ILE A 6 7.41 8.29 -18.07
N LYS A 7 7.63 7.78 -19.29
CA LYS A 7 8.97 7.76 -19.93
C LYS A 7 9.37 9.09 -20.56
N GLU A 8 8.39 9.82 -21.06
CA GLU A 8 8.59 11.09 -21.77
C GLU A 8 7.60 12.14 -21.27
N ASN A 9 7.95 13.42 -21.42
CA ASN A 9 7.03 14.50 -21.09
C ASN A 9 5.80 14.42 -21.99
N LEU A 10 4.61 14.41 -21.40
CA LEU A 10 3.35 14.48 -22.13
C LEU A 10 3.22 15.89 -22.72
N LYS A 11 3.47 16.02 -24.04
CA LYS A 11 3.33 17.31 -24.73
C LYS A 11 1.87 17.76 -24.67
N GLY A 12 1.63 18.93 -24.08
CA GLY A 12 0.38 19.67 -24.25
C GLY A 12 -0.75 19.42 -23.25
N GLN A 13 -0.60 18.62 -22.17
CA GLN A 13 -1.64 18.58 -21.11
C GLN A 13 -1.17 17.90 -19.81
N THR A 14 -1.69 18.44 -18.70
CA THR A 14 -1.61 18.03 -17.27
C THR A 14 -0.26 18.23 -16.56
N VAL A 15 -0.21 19.25 -15.69
CA VAL A 15 0.90 19.57 -14.75
C VAL A 15 1.22 18.42 -13.79
N HIS A 16 0.30 17.44 -13.69
CA HIS A 16 0.31 16.36 -12.72
C HIS A 16 1.25 15.19 -13.06
N TYR A 17 1.60 14.96 -14.33
CA TYR A 17 2.43 13.82 -14.75
C TYR A 17 3.77 14.29 -15.29
N ARG A 18 4.87 13.83 -14.69
CA ARG A 18 6.23 14.24 -15.07
C ARG A 18 7.04 13.05 -15.56
N LYS A 19 7.97 13.31 -16.49
CA LYS A 19 8.94 12.30 -16.91
C LYS A 19 9.67 11.71 -15.69
N GLY A 20 9.70 10.39 -15.64
CA GLY A 20 10.33 9.58 -14.61
C GLY A 20 9.46 9.32 -13.39
N ASP A 21 8.24 9.84 -13.34
CA ASP A 21 7.31 9.52 -12.27
C ASP A 21 6.62 8.16 -12.54
N VAL A 22 6.40 7.43 -11.45
CA VAL A 22 5.74 6.11 -11.45
C VAL A 22 4.53 6.20 -10.54
N TYR A 23 3.35 5.83 -11.04
CA TYR A 23 2.09 5.84 -10.31
C TYR A 23 1.54 4.43 -10.19
N ILE A 24 0.72 4.19 -9.16
CA ILE A 24 -0.09 2.97 -9.09
C ILE A 24 -1.46 3.28 -9.68
N VAL A 25 -1.91 2.41 -10.59
CA VAL A 25 -3.23 2.50 -11.21
C VAL A 25 -3.93 1.14 -11.17
N SER A 26 -5.26 1.17 -11.05
CA SER A 26 -6.06 -0.05 -11.17
C SER A 26 -6.09 -0.55 -12.62
N GLU A 27 -6.31 -1.85 -12.83
CA GLU A 27 -6.40 -2.44 -14.17
C GLU A 27 -7.52 -1.81 -15.01
N ILE A 28 -8.65 -1.47 -14.37
CA ILE A 28 -9.73 -0.72 -15.01
C ILE A 28 -9.24 0.68 -15.43
N GLY A 29 -8.46 1.34 -14.57
CA GLY A 29 -7.82 2.63 -14.87
C GLY A 29 -6.86 2.55 -16.05
N VAL A 30 -6.09 1.46 -16.17
CA VAL A 30 -5.18 1.22 -17.31
C VAL A 30 -5.94 1.19 -18.63
N ASN A 31 -7.05 0.46 -18.71
CA ASN A 31 -7.81 0.34 -19.96
C ASN A 31 -8.37 1.69 -20.42
N LYS A 32 -8.89 2.50 -19.48
CA LYS A 32 -9.34 3.87 -19.77
C LYS A 32 -8.19 4.77 -20.22
N ALA A 33 -7.05 4.70 -19.52
CA ALA A 33 -5.86 5.50 -19.83
C ALA A 33 -5.27 5.13 -21.21
N LYS A 34 -5.08 3.85 -21.50
CA LYS A 34 -4.58 3.35 -22.80
C LYS A 34 -5.41 3.87 -23.96
N LYS A 35 -6.74 3.71 -23.89
CA LYS A 35 -7.66 4.20 -24.95
C LYS A 35 -7.52 5.71 -25.18
N SER A 36 -7.43 6.51 -24.12
CA SER A 36 -7.25 7.96 -24.24
C SER A 36 -5.89 8.34 -24.82
N LEU A 37 -4.82 7.65 -24.41
CA LEU A 37 -3.46 7.90 -24.88
C LEU A 37 -3.24 7.47 -26.33
N GLU A 38 -3.87 6.38 -26.77
CA GLU A 38 -3.88 5.93 -28.15
C GLU A 38 -4.51 6.97 -29.07
N GLN A 39 -5.68 7.50 -28.71
CA GLN A 39 -6.35 8.57 -29.48
C GLN A 39 -5.50 9.83 -29.61
N LYS A 40 -4.64 10.11 -28.62
CA LYS A 40 -3.72 11.25 -28.62
C LYS A 40 -2.35 10.95 -29.25
N GLY A 41 -2.08 9.71 -29.68
CA GLY A 41 -0.77 9.28 -30.18
C GLY A 41 0.35 9.29 -29.13
N LEU A 42 0.00 9.24 -27.84
CA LEU A 42 0.91 9.35 -26.70
C LEU A 42 1.22 8.03 -26.01
N LEU A 43 0.62 6.90 -26.43
CA LEU A 43 0.79 5.61 -25.74
C LEU A 43 2.26 5.22 -25.53
N LYS A 44 3.14 5.49 -26.50
CA LYS A 44 4.59 5.18 -26.41
C LYS A 44 5.33 5.91 -25.27
N THR A 45 4.76 7.00 -24.77
CA THR A 45 5.36 7.84 -23.72
C THR A 45 5.14 7.28 -22.31
N ILE A 46 4.30 6.26 -22.17
CA ILE A 46 3.92 5.65 -20.89
C ILE A 46 4.01 4.13 -21.00
N ASP A 47 4.62 3.50 -20.00
CA ASP A 47 4.55 2.05 -19.83
C ASP A 47 3.59 1.67 -18.71
N PHE A 48 2.91 0.54 -18.91
CA PHE A 48 2.03 -0.08 -17.92
C PHE A 48 2.61 -1.45 -17.60
N ILE A 49 3.11 -1.60 -16.37
CA ILE A 49 3.84 -2.80 -15.93
C ILE A 49 3.09 -3.39 -14.74
N PRO A 50 2.65 -4.66 -14.80
CA PRO A 50 2.07 -5.32 -13.64
C PRO A 50 3.02 -5.23 -12.44
N ILE A 51 2.49 -4.79 -11.30
CA ILE A 51 3.34 -4.50 -10.13
C ILE A 51 4.10 -5.75 -9.63
N ASP A 52 3.48 -6.92 -9.79
CA ASP A 52 4.04 -8.23 -9.39
C ASP A 52 5.15 -8.73 -10.33
N GLU A 53 5.32 -8.12 -11.51
CA GLU A 53 6.50 -8.36 -12.36
C GLU A 53 7.74 -7.62 -11.86
N ILE A 54 7.57 -6.59 -11.04
CA ILE A 54 8.65 -5.76 -10.52
C ILE A 54 9.02 -6.13 -9.09
N PHE A 55 8.03 -6.28 -8.20
CA PHE A 55 8.27 -6.51 -6.78
C PHE A 55 7.92 -7.93 -6.39
N SER A 56 8.89 -8.66 -5.84
CA SER A 56 8.64 -9.98 -5.27
C SER A 56 7.76 -9.88 -4.01
N PRO A 57 7.05 -10.96 -3.64
CA PRO A 57 6.28 -10.99 -2.40
C PRO A 57 7.15 -10.70 -1.17
N PHE A 58 6.60 -9.96 -0.21
CA PHE A 58 7.19 -9.77 1.12
C PHE A 58 6.73 -10.91 2.03
N LEU A 59 7.68 -11.56 2.70
CA LEU A 59 7.44 -12.66 3.64
C LEU A 59 8.03 -12.36 5.02
N PHE A 60 7.59 -13.12 6.02
CA PHE A 60 8.16 -13.01 7.35
C PHE A 60 9.66 -13.30 7.36
N GLY A 61 10.43 -12.41 8.01
CA GLY A 61 11.89 -12.48 8.10
C GLY A 61 12.61 -11.63 7.04
N ASP A 62 11.89 -11.07 6.07
CA ASP A 62 12.45 -10.12 5.11
C ASP A 62 12.94 -8.84 5.81
N THR A 63 14.01 -8.27 5.26
CA THR A 63 14.64 -7.04 5.78
C THR A 63 14.46 -5.84 4.85
N GLU A 64 13.91 -6.09 3.67
CA GLU A 64 13.58 -5.08 2.67
C GLU A 64 12.44 -4.16 3.14
N GLU A 65 12.25 -3.06 2.40
CA GLU A 65 11.08 -2.19 2.56
C GLU A 65 9.82 -2.94 2.12
N MET A 66 8.76 -2.83 2.91
CA MET A 66 7.46 -3.41 2.60
C MET A 66 6.59 -2.40 1.85
N LEU A 67 6.16 -2.74 0.63
CA LEU A 67 5.14 -1.99 -0.10
C LEU A 67 3.76 -2.63 0.13
N ILE A 68 2.86 -1.88 0.75
CA ILE A 68 1.44 -2.24 0.89
C ILE A 68 0.62 -1.33 -0.02
N VAL A 69 -0.25 -1.91 -0.83
CA VAL A 69 -1.20 -1.16 -1.67
C VAL A 69 -2.60 -1.61 -1.27
N ARG A 70 -3.48 -0.66 -0.90
CA ARG A 70 -4.85 -1.00 -0.49
C ARG A 70 -5.82 0.12 -0.82
N THR A 71 -6.90 -0.22 -1.51
CA THR A 71 -8.04 0.68 -1.83
C THR A 71 -9.30 0.36 -1.02
N GLY A 72 -9.16 -0.46 0.02
CA GLY A 72 -10.25 -0.89 0.89
C GLY A 72 -10.76 0.20 1.81
N GLY A 73 -11.73 -0.15 2.65
CA GLY A 73 -12.32 0.76 3.62
C GLY A 73 -11.44 0.96 4.86
N ILE A 74 -11.90 1.85 5.74
CA ILE A 74 -11.23 2.13 7.03
C ILE A 74 -10.97 0.84 7.83
N GLY A 75 -11.90 -0.11 7.81
CA GLY A 75 -11.75 -1.41 8.49
C GLY A 75 -10.57 -2.24 7.98
N ASP A 76 -10.31 -2.24 6.67
CA ASP A 76 -9.15 -2.93 6.08
C ASP A 76 -7.85 -2.32 6.59
N ILE A 77 -7.77 -0.99 6.58
CA ILE A 77 -6.60 -0.25 7.06
C ILE A 77 -6.41 -0.53 8.54
N ILE A 78 -7.47 -0.47 9.34
CA ILE A 78 -7.39 -0.76 10.77
C ILE A 78 -6.82 -2.17 11.01
N ALA A 79 -7.32 -3.17 10.29
CA ALA A 79 -6.85 -4.53 10.47
C ALA A 79 -5.40 -4.72 9.97
N LEU A 80 -4.99 -4.03 8.91
CA LEU A 80 -3.60 -4.03 8.41
C LEU A 80 -2.61 -3.38 9.38
N SER A 81 -3.07 -2.58 10.33
CA SER A 81 -2.18 -1.99 11.36
C SER A 81 -1.46 -3.06 12.17
N THR A 82 -2.09 -4.23 12.34
CA THR A 82 -1.48 -5.35 13.05
C THR A 82 -0.25 -5.88 12.33
N ILE A 83 -0.26 -5.86 11.00
CA ILE A 83 0.89 -6.18 10.15
C ILE A 83 1.96 -5.11 10.29
N GLY A 84 1.56 -3.83 10.25
CA GLY A 84 2.47 -2.71 10.47
C GLY A 84 3.23 -2.80 11.79
N GLU A 85 2.54 -3.11 12.89
CA GLU A 85 3.15 -3.30 14.20
C GLU A 85 4.02 -4.56 14.29
N TYR A 86 3.56 -5.65 13.67
CA TYR A 86 4.31 -6.91 13.65
C TYR A 86 5.65 -6.75 12.91
N CYS A 87 5.65 -5.99 11.81
CA CYS A 87 6.80 -5.69 10.97
C CYS A 87 7.44 -4.33 11.28
N LYS A 88 7.36 -3.84 12.52
CA LYS A 88 7.83 -2.50 12.90
C LYS A 88 9.31 -2.18 12.63
N ASN A 89 10.13 -3.21 12.43
CA ASN A 89 11.55 -3.04 12.12
C ASN A 89 11.80 -2.81 10.61
N ASN A 90 10.80 -3.01 9.76
CA ASN A 90 10.86 -2.70 8.34
C ASN A 90 10.35 -1.27 8.09
N GLU A 91 10.91 -0.61 7.08
CA GLU A 91 10.25 0.55 6.50
C GLU A 91 9.02 0.08 5.73
N ILE A 92 7.87 0.72 5.95
CA ILE A 92 6.62 0.37 5.29
C ILE A 92 6.17 1.55 4.45
N ARG A 93 6.03 1.32 3.15
CA ARG A 93 5.37 2.26 2.23
C ARG A 93 3.95 1.81 2.00
N PHE A 94 3.01 2.56 2.54
CA PHE A 94 1.59 2.28 2.38
C PHE A 94 1.00 3.21 1.32
N VAL A 95 0.33 2.64 0.31
CA VAL A 95 -0.33 3.39 -0.74
C VAL A 95 -1.84 3.15 -0.69
N THR A 96 -2.61 4.22 -0.55
CA THR A 96 -4.06 4.17 -0.36
C THR A 96 -4.77 5.32 -1.06
N GLY A 97 -6.11 5.32 -1.04
CA GLY A 97 -6.90 6.46 -1.53
C GLY A 97 -6.70 7.70 -0.65
N GLU A 98 -6.74 8.90 -1.25
CA GLU A 98 -6.48 10.17 -0.55
C GLU A 98 -7.32 10.34 0.74
N LEU A 99 -8.61 10.03 0.67
CA LEU A 99 -9.53 10.13 1.82
C LEU A 99 -9.15 9.24 3.00
N MET A 100 -8.35 8.20 2.76
CA MET A 100 -7.90 7.26 3.78
C MET A 100 -6.57 7.67 4.41
N VAL A 101 -5.82 8.62 3.85
CA VAL A 101 -4.53 9.06 4.39
C VAL A 101 -4.64 9.53 5.86
N PRO A 102 -5.66 10.31 6.28
CA PRO A 102 -5.81 10.73 7.68
C PRO A 102 -6.06 9.57 8.67
N VAL A 103 -6.46 8.40 8.17
CA VAL A 103 -6.62 7.19 8.99
C VAL A 103 -5.25 6.69 9.49
N PHE A 104 -4.12 7.18 9.01
CA PHE A 104 -2.83 6.72 9.52
C PHE A 104 -2.34 7.53 10.73
N ASP A 105 -3.00 8.64 11.07
CA ASP A 105 -2.62 9.51 12.19
C ASP A 105 -2.72 8.79 13.56
N TRP A 106 -3.50 7.71 13.66
CA TRP A 106 -3.65 6.92 14.89
C TRP A 106 -2.71 5.71 14.97
N TRP A 107 -1.90 5.44 13.95
CA TRP A 107 -0.94 4.34 13.97
C TRP A 107 0.25 4.64 14.88
N THR A 108 0.61 3.67 15.73
CA THR A 108 1.73 3.81 16.67
C THR A 108 3.08 3.67 15.95
N ASN A 109 3.18 2.78 14.96
CA ASN A 109 4.40 2.58 14.18
C ASN A 109 4.80 3.82 13.36
N GLN A 110 5.97 4.37 13.68
CA GLN A 110 6.56 5.56 13.05
C GLN A 110 7.32 5.27 11.75
N ASN A 111 7.56 4.00 11.40
CA ASN A 111 8.30 3.62 10.19
C ASN A 111 7.40 3.47 8.96
N ILE A 112 6.27 4.19 8.94
CA ILE A 112 5.24 4.05 7.91
C ILE A 112 5.12 5.35 7.12
N TYR A 113 5.45 5.25 5.84
CA TYR A 113 5.29 6.33 4.86
C TYR A 113 4.03 6.09 4.05
N VAL A 114 3.04 6.98 4.23
CA VAL A 114 1.75 6.89 3.56
C VAL A 114 1.75 7.77 2.32
N LYS A 115 1.26 7.24 1.21
CA LYS A 115 1.05 7.98 -0.05
C LYS A 115 -0.36 7.79 -0.57
N SER A 116 -0.90 8.87 -1.14
CA SER A 116 -2.11 8.79 -1.94
C SER A 116 -1.82 8.13 -3.29
N LEU A 117 -2.80 7.40 -3.84
CA LEU A 117 -2.78 6.90 -5.21
C LEU A 117 -2.73 8.01 -6.27
N GLU A 118 -3.08 9.24 -5.90
CA GLU A 118 -2.99 10.41 -6.77
C GLU A 118 -1.57 10.98 -6.87
N GLU A 119 -0.67 10.51 -5.99
CA GLU A 119 0.73 10.91 -5.97
C GLU A 119 1.64 9.87 -6.63
N PRO A 120 2.78 10.31 -7.20
CA PRO A 120 3.75 9.37 -7.74
C PRO A 120 4.34 8.52 -6.60
N LEU A 121 4.28 7.20 -6.76
CA LEU A 121 4.93 6.21 -5.91
C LEU A 121 6.43 6.47 -5.85
N PHE A 122 7.05 6.60 -7.03
CA PHE A 122 8.47 6.93 -7.20
C PHE A 122 8.62 8.11 -8.17
N ARG A 123 9.67 8.90 -7.94
CA ARG A 123 10.07 10.01 -8.83
C ARG A 123 11.46 9.76 -9.38
N GLY A 124 11.73 10.28 -10.58
CA GLY A 124 13.06 10.27 -11.17
C GLY A 124 13.54 8.91 -11.70
N ILE A 125 12.62 8.02 -12.08
CA ILE A 125 12.90 6.75 -12.73
C ILE A 125 13.11 6.98 -14.22
N TYR A 126 14.34 7.24 -14.65
CA TYR A 126 14.64 7.63 -16.03
C TYR A 126 15.07 6.48 -16.94
N ASN A 127 15.23 5.26 -16.41
CA ASN A 127 15.58 4.06 -17.17
C ASN A 127 15.15 2.78 -16.42
N ALA A 128 15.19 1.65 -17.13
CA ALA A 128 14.80 0.34 -16.58
C ALA A 128 15.74 -0.16 -15.47
N SER A 129 17.03 0.23 -15.47
CA SER A 129 17.96 -0.21 -14.42
C SER A 129 17.60 0.32 -13.04
N LYS A 130 16.95 1.49 -12.95
CA LYS A 130 16.40 1.99 -11.68
C LYS A 130 15.28 1.10 -11.12
N PHE A 131 14.43 0.51 -11.97
CA PHE A 131 13.46 -0.49 -11.49
C PHE A 131 14.16 -1.72 -10.91
N SER A 132 15.25 -2.19 -11.53
CA SER A 132 16.04 -3.31 -11.00
C SER A 132 16.68 -3.01 -9.65
N ILE A 133 17.02 -1.75 -9.36
CA ILE A 133 17.51 -1.35 -8.04
C ILE A 133 16.36 -1.32 -7.03
N LEU A 134 15.20 -0.77 -7.41
CA LEU A 134 14.02 -0.72 -6.56
C LEU A 134 13.51 -2.12 -6.20
N SER A 135 13.45 -3.04 -7.17
CA SER A 135 12.96 -4.40 -6.96
C SER A 135 13.82 -5.22 -5.99
N LYS A 136 15.08 -4.83 -5.77
CA LYS A 136 15.97 -5.46 -4.78
C LYS A 136 15.80 -4.89 -3.37
N LYS A 137 15.23 -3.69 -3.25
CA LYS A 137 15.09 -2.97 -1.97
C LYS A 137 13.68 -3.03 -1.40
N ILE A 138 12.70 -3.28 -2.27
CA ILE A 138 11.28 -3.20 -1.94
C ILE A 138 10.64 -4.53 -2.32
N LYS A 139 9.88 -5.10 -1.40
CA LYS A 139 9.02 -6.27 -1.64
C LYS A 139 7.57 -5.91 -1.39
N ARG A 140 6.65 -6.54 -2.11
CA ARG A 140 5.23 -6.23 -2.05
C ARG A 140 4.50 -7.17 -1.10
N TYR A 141 3.75 -6.62 -0.16
CA TYR A 141 2.83 -7.39 0.65
C TYR A 141 1.53 -7.67 -0.14
N MET A 142 1.20 -8.96 -0.31
CA MET A 142 0.14 -9.42 -1.21
C MET A 142 -1.09 -9.93 -0.44
N ALA A 143 -1.99 -9.03 -0.05
CA ALA A 143 -3.22 -9.39 0.69
C ALA A 143 -4.53 -8.94 0.01
N GLU A 144 -4.47 -8.37 -1.19
CA GLU A 144 -5.60 -7.70 -1.82
C GLU A 144 -6.77 -8.64 -2.16
N GLY A 145 -6.48 -9.85 -2.66
CA GLY A 145 -7.48 -10.79 -3.16
C GLY A 145 -8.16 -11.68 -2.11
N LEU A 146 -7.66 -11.73 -0.88
CA LEU A 146 -8.11 -12.71 0.13
C LEU A 146 -9.35 -12.25 0.90
N ILE A 147 -9.62 -10.94 0.97
CA ILE A 147 -10.84 -10.39 1.60
C ILE A 147 -11.99 -10.26 0.59
N GLU A 148 -11.67 -9.91 -0.66
CA GLU A 148 -12.65 -9.65 -1.71
C GLU A 148 -13.37 -10.92 -2.22
N SER A 149 -12.83 -12.10 -1.93
CA SER A 149 -13.43 -13.41 -2.27
C SER A 149 -14.49 -13.89 -1.28
N GLY A 150 -14.80 -13.12 -0.22
CA GLY A 150 -15.83 -13.47 0.76
C GLY A 150 -15.42 -14.59 1.71
N GLU A 151 -14.12 -14.71 2.01
CA GLU A 151 -13.64 -15.71 2.97
C GLU A 151 -14.34 -15.59 4.33
N LYS A 152 -14.78 -16.73 4.87
CA LYS A 152 -15.32 -16.84 6.23
C LYS A 152 -14.24 -16.75 7.32
N LEU A 153 -12.97 -16.67 6.91
CA LEU A 153 -11.84 -16.55 7.82
C LEU A 153 -11.77 -15.13 8.37
N ASN A 154 -11.37 -15.02 9.63
CA ASN A 154 -11.11 -13.72 10.23
C ASN A 154 -9.94 -13.04 9.49
N TRP A 155 -10.11 -11.76 9.13
CA TRP A 155 -9.17 -10.98 8.33
C TRP A 155 -7.73 -10.97 8.84
N TYR A 156 -7.51 -11.11 10.16
CA TYR A 156 -6.16 -11.22 10.70
C TYR A 156 -5.46 -12.50 10.23
N TYR A 157 -6.16 -13.65 10.19
CA TYR A 157 -5.55 -14.88 9.67
C TYR A 157 -5.16 -14.76 8.21
N VAL A 158 -6.02 -14.11 7.43
CA VAL A 158 -5.77 -13.80 6.01
C VAL A 158 -4.49 -12.97 5.85
N PHE A 159 -4.38 -11.88 6.61
CA PHE A 159 -3.25 -10.96 6.52
C PHE A 159 -1.92 -11.58 6.95
N PHE A 160 -1.91 -12.26 8.09
CA PHE A 160 -0.71 -12.95 8.53
C PHE A 160 -0.36 -14.15 7.64
N GLY A 161 -1.36 -14.83 7.06
CA GLY A 161 -1.15 -15.87 6.06
C GLY A 161 -0.42 -15.36 4.82
N ALA A 162 -0.71 -14.13 4.37
CA ALA A 162 0.01 -13.47 3.28
C ALA A 162 1.50 -13.21 3.59
N LEU A 163 1.91 -13.19 4.86
CA LEU A 163 3.32 -13.16 5.28
C LEU A 163 3.96 -14.55 5.40
N GLY A 164 3.20 -15.63 5.15
CA GLY A 164 3.63 -17.01 5.39
C GLY A 164 3.55 -17.46 6.85
N ILE A 165 2.75 -16.78 7.70
CA ILE A 165 2.63 -17.07 9.13
C ILE A 165 1.41 -17.95 9.40
N ASN A 166 1.65 -19.19 9.83
CA ASN A 166 0.60 -20.18 10.06
C ASN A 166 0.10 -20.26 11.52
N LYS A 167 0.80 -19.61 12.46
CA LYS A 167 0.42 -19.58 13.89
C LYS A 167 0.56 -18.17 14.43
N ILE A 168 -0.58 -17.56 14.74
CA ILE A 168 -0.66 -16.17 15.20
C ILE A 168 -0.95 -16.17 16.69
N GLN A 169 -0.22 -15.35 17.45
CA GLN A 169 -0.53 -15.12 18.86
C GLN A 169 -1.77 -14.23 18.97
N GLU A 170 -2.68 -14.51 19.91
CA GLU A 170 -3.96 -13.79 20.08
C GLU A 170 -3.81 -12.27 20.17
N LYS A 171 -2.70 -11.78 20.75
CA LYS A 171 -2.42 -10.34 20.86
C LYS A 171 -2.39 -9.61 19.50
N TRP A 172 -2.14 -10.33 18.41
CA TRP A 172 -2.08 -9.79 17.05
C TRP A 172 -3.40 -9.90 16.28
N LEU A 173 -4.42 -10.56 16.85
CA LEU A 173 -5.78 -10.65 16.29
C LEU A 173 -6.63 -9.42 16.64
N LYS A 174 -5.99 -8.29 16.97
CA LYS A 174 -6.62 -7.00 17.24
C LYS A 174 -5.62 -5.85 17.01
N PRO A 175 -6.09 -4.66 16.60
CA PRO A 175 -5.23 -3.50 16.41
C PRO A 175 -4.62 -3.02 17.73
N GLN A 176 -3.38 -2.56 17.68
CA GLN A 176 -2.71 -1.90 18.81
C GLN A 176 -2.84 -0.38 18.62
N LEU A 177 -3.92 0.20 19.16
CA LEU A 177 -4.24 1.63 19.01
C LEU A 177 -3.37 2.49 19.94
N ILE A 178 -3.01 3.71 19.52
CA ILE A 178 -2.51 4.75 20.44
C ILE A 178 -3.58 4.95 21.52
N GLN A 179 -3.26 4.63 22.78
CA GLN A 179 -4.12 4.98 23.90
C GLN A 179 -3.99 6.47 24.17
N TYR A 180 -4.87 7.28 23.57
CA TYR A 180 -5.06 8.65 24.05
C TYR A 180 -5.74 8.60 25.42
N ARG A 181 -4.97 8.77 26.49
CA ARG A 181 -5.53 9.16 27.79
C ARG A 181 -6.05 10.58 27.65
N ILE A 182 -7.37 10.74 27.60
CA ILE A 182 -7.99 12.04 27.83
C ILE A 182 -7.61 12.45 29.26
N PRO A 183 -6.89 13.57 29.46
CA PRO A 183 -6.57 14.04 30.81
C PRO A 183 -7.88 14.28 31.57
N GLY A 184 -8.10 13.53 32.65
CA GLY A 184 -9.28 13.69 33.53
C GLY A 184 -10.34 12.59 33.47
N GLN A 185 -10.25 11.59 32.58
CA GLN A 185 -11.09 10.39 32.70
C GLN A 185 -10.42 9.37 33.63
N SER A 186 -10.80 9.39 34.91
CA SER A 186 -10.56 8.27 35.82
C SER A 186 -11.28 7.03 35.28
N ASN A 187 -10.65 5.85 35.39
CA ASN A 187 -11.26 4.57 35.07
C ASN A 187 -12.66 4.51 35.67
N ILE A 188 -13.69 4.50 34.82
CA ILE A 188 -14.97 3.96 35.24
C ILE A 188 -14.72 2.46 35.33
N ASP A 189 -14.33 2.01 36.52
CA ASP A 189 -14.38 0.61 36.87
C ASP A 189 -15.79 0.14 36.59
N ARG A 190 -15.97 -0.59 35.48
CA ARG A 190 -17.17 -1.40 35.26
C ARG A 190 -17.08 -2.63 36.16
N ASN A 191 -17.09 -2.38 37.47
CA ASN A 191 -17.46 -3.33 38.50
C ASN A 191 -18.65 -2.71 39.24
N SER A 192 -19.81 -2.77 38.60
CA SER A 192 -21.07 -2.52 39.30
C SER A 192 -22.18 -3.40 38.71
N LYS A 193 -22.29 -4.57 39.35
CA LYS A 193 -23.42 -5.51 39.44
C LYS A 193 -23.76 -6.37 38.23
#